data_AF-A0A250VR11-F1
#
_entry.id   AF-A0A250VR11-F1
#
_cell.length_a   1.000
_cell.length_b   1.000
_cell.length_c   1.000
_cell.angle_alpha   90.00
_cell.angle_beta   90.00
_cell.angle_gamma   90.00
#
_symmetry.space_group_name_H-M   'P 1'
#
loop_
_entity.id
_entity.type
_entity.pdbx_description
1 polymer ?
#
loop_
_entity_poly.entity_id
_entity_poly.type
_entity_poly.pdbx_seq_one_letter_code
_entity_poly.pdbx_strand_id
1 'polypeptide(L)'
;MTRWKDRAGWNLVTVAALTALVALASPAAAAGSSTTTVQASPSAATVGQPVNLTATVTCAVNPTGGLGVTFFDGGDILDTVPVTAGAAVFTARLSTVGAHTITATYNGNDDCGASHAETTVVISAASVPTPPNGLCLLACGGLINFNVGDIHNEINIHRGI
;
A
#
# COMPACT_ATOMS: atom_id res chain seq x y z
N MET A 1 -57.87 55.52 34.65
CA MET A 1 -56.82 56.34 34.01
C MET A 1 -55.50 55.58 34.00
N THR A 2 -55.01 55.25 32.81
CA THR A 2 -53.73 54.59 32.53
C THR A 2 -52.54 55.55 32.69
N ARG A 3 -51.54 55.19 33.50
CA ARG A 3 -50.18 55.79 33.52
C ARG A 3 -49.21 54.66 33.94
N TRP A 4 -48.55 53.96 33.03
CA TRP A 4 -47.24 54.28 32.43
C TRP A 4 -46.12 54.57 33.46
N LYS A 5 -45.49 53.47 33.89
CA LYS A 5 -44.03 53.23 33.94
C LYS A 5 -43.13 54.20 34.71
N ASP A 6 -42.63 53.73 35.86
CA ASP A 6 -41.29 54.06 36.36
C ASP A 6 -40.51 52.78 36.66
N ARG A 7 -39.39 52.63 35.94
CA ARG A 7 -38.32 51.68 36.25
C ARG A 7 -37.25 52.46 36.99
N ALA A 8 -36.81 52.00 38.15
CA ALA A 8 -35.40 51.94 38.53
C ALA A 8 -35.23 51.49 39.98
N GLY A 9 -34.49 50.39 40.14
CA GLY A 9 -33.70 50.12 41.33
C GLY A 9 -34.42 49.39 42.45
N TRP A 10 -34.15 48.08 42.56
CA TRP A 10 -33.44 47.54 43.73
C TRP A 10 -32.62 46.33 43.27
N ASN A 11 -31.30 46.51 43.30
CA ASN A 11 -30.32 45.43 43.25
C ASN A 11 -30.50 44.49 44.44
N LEU A 12 -30.23 43.21 44.23
CA LEU A 12 -29.84 42.11 45.15
C LEU A 12 -30.34 40.81 44.44
N VAL A 13 -29.61 39.73 44.14
CA VAL A 13 -28.35 39.13 44.60
C VAL A 13 -27.95 38.08 43.53
N THR A 14 -26.76 38.23 42.96
CA THR A 14 -25.73 37.24 42.57
C THR A 14 -26.03 35.86 41.92
N VAL A 15 -25.09 35.55 41.01
CA VAL A 15 -24.46 34.28 40.60
C VAL A 15 -25.03 33.51 39.40
N ALA A 16 -24.12 33.35 38.45
CA ALA A 16 -24.16 32.62 37.21
C ALA A 16 -24.45 31.12 37.34
N ALA A 17 -25.01 30.55 36.28
CA ALA A 17 -24.77 29.15 35.92
C ALA A 17 -24.31 29.12 34.45
N LEU A 18 -22.99 29.28 34.23
CA LEU A 18 -22.36 28.73 33.03
C LEU A 18 -22.32 27.21 33.24
N THR A 19 -23.23 26.46 32.61
CA THR A 19 -23.09 25.01 32.53
C THR A 19 -22.02 24.70 31.48
N ALA A 20 -20.78 24.56 31.94
CA ALA A 20 -19.70 24.00 31.15
C ALA A 20 -20.01 22.52 30.89
N LEU A 21 -20.16 22.13 29.61
CA LEU A 21 -20.09 20.73 29.22
C LEU A 21 -18.62 20.33 29.27
N VAL A 22 -18.14 19.84 30.43
CA VAL A 22 -16.84 19.19 30.49
C VAL A 22 -16.99 17.86 29.76
N ALA A 23 -16.50 17.80 28.52
CA ALA A 23 -16.32 16.55 27.82
C ALA A 23 -15.40 15.67 28.67
N LEU A 24 -15.92 14.56 29.18
CA LEU A 24 -15.12 13.49 29.77
C LEU A 24 -14.37 12.77 28.65
N ALA A 25 -13.46 13.46 27.99
CA ALA A 25 -12.36 12.79 27.33
C ALA A 25 -11.42 12.38 28.46
N SER A 26 -11.53 11.12 28.89
CA SER A 26 -10.52 10.50 29.75
C SER A 26 -9.15 10.81 29.14
N PRO A 27 -8.11 11.18 29.92
CA PRO A 27 -6.77 11.25 29.37
C PRO A 27 -6.49 9.85 28.79
N ALA A 28 -6.33 9.76 27.47
CA ALA A 28 -5.81 8.54 26.86
C ALA A 28 -4.48 8.28 27.58
N ALA A 29 -4.42 7.19 28.35
CA ALA A 29 -3.17 6.78 28.95
C ALA A 29 -2.15 6.72 27.81
N ALA A 30 -1.02 7.42 27.97
CA ALA A 30 0.00 7.41 26.93
C ALA A 30 0.50 5.96 26.81
N ALA A 31 0.15 5.31 25.70
CA ALA A 31 0.56 3.94 25.41
C ALA A 31 2.10 3.86 25.41
N GLY A 32 2.65 2.70 25.83
CA GLY A 32 4.09 2.48 25.90
C GLY A 32 4.76 2.55 24.52
N SER A 33 6.06 2.85 24.47
CA SER A 33 6.79 2.88 23.19
C SER A 33 6.86 1.50 22.54
N SER A 34 6.70 1.44 21.22
CA SER A 34 6.93 0.25 20.41
C SER A 34 7.99 0.50 19.33
N THR A 35 8.49 -0.57 18.74
CA THR A 35 9.40 -0.55 17.60
C THR A 35 8.92 -1.53 16.55
N THR A 36 8.81 -1.08 15.30
CA THR A 36 8.47 -1.94 14.17
C THR A 36 9.70 -2.14 13.30
N THR A 37 9.90 -3.34 12.77
CA THR A 37 10.82 -3.61 11.67
C THR A 37 10.05 -4.26 10.53
N VAL A 38 10.51 -4.09 9.30
CA VAL A 38 9.88 -4.68 8.12
C VAL A 38 10.91 -5.30 7.20
N GLN A 39 10.60 -6.47 6.68
CA GLN A 39 11.43 -7.19 5.73
C GLN A 39 10.59 -7.72 4.56
N ALA A 40 11.12 -7.57 3.35
CA ALA A 40 10.55 -8.12 2.13
C ALA A 40 11.36 -9.34 1.65
N SER A 41 10.66 -10.42 1.28
CA SER A 41 11.27 -11.62 0.71
C SER A 41 10.46 -12.15 -0.47
N PRO A 42 11.01 -12.13 -1.71
CA PRO A 42 12.30 -11.54 -2.07
C PRO A 42 12.27 -9.99 -2.05
N SER A 43 13.43 -9.35 -1.86
CA SER A 43 13.56 -7.87 -1.99
C SER A 43 13.64 -7.39 -3.44
N ALA A 44 13.78 -8.31 -4.40
CA ALA A 44 13.67 -8.04 -5.82
C ALA A 44 12.81 -9.11 -6.49
N ALA A 45 11.87 -8.69 -7.33
CA ALA A 45 10.95 -9.59 -8.01
C ALA A 45 10.61 -9.09 -9.42
N THR A 46 9.98 -9.93 -10.24
CA THR A 46 9.39 -9.47 -11.51
C THR A 46 7.92 -9.09 -11.31
N VAL A 47 7.38 -8.28 -12.22
CA VAL A 47 5.97 -7.85 -12.18
C VAL A 47 5.03 -9.03 -11.91
N GLY A 48 4.16 -8.88 -10.92
CA GLY A 48 3.15 -9.87 -10.53
C GLY A 48 3.66 -11.06 -9.71
N GLN A 49 4.97 -11.17 -9.44
CA GLN A 49 5.49 -12.17 -8.53
C GLN A 49 5.10 -11.87 -7.07
N PRO A 50 4.85 -12.90 -6.25
CA PRO A 50 4.55 -12.71 -4.84
C PRO A 50 5.79 -12.25 -4.07
N VAL A 51 5.62 -11.22 -3.25
CA VAL A 51 6.61 -10.73 -2.30
C VAL A 51 6.02 -10.80 -0.90
N ASN A 52 6.67 -11.55 -0.01
CA ASN A 52 6.23 -11.68 1.37
C ASN A 52 6.81 -10.54 2.21
N LEU A 53 5.92 -9.70 2.75
CA LEU A 53 6.22 -8.59 3.63
C LEU A 53 5.95 -9.07 5.07
N THR A 54 6.99 -9.03 5.90
CA THR A 54 6.91 -9.40 7.31
C THR A 54 7.24 -8.16 8.14
N ALA A 55 6.26 -7.68 8.89
CA ALA A 55 6.45 -6.64 9.89
C ALA A 55 6.54 -7.26 11.28
N THR A 56 7.62 -7.00 12.02
CA THR A 56 7.80 -7.46 13.39
C THR A 56 7.64 -6.28 14.34
N VAL A 57 6.76 -6.42 15.33
CA VAL A 57 6.46 -5.37 16.32
C VAL A 57 6.99 -5.81 17.67
N THR A 58 7.85 -4.98 18.26
CA THR A 58 8.37 -5.15 19.61
C THR A 58 7.79 -4.08 20.52
N CYS A 59 7.25 -4.50 21.65
CA CYS A 59 6.71 -3.64 22.70
C CYS A 59 7.01 -4.30 24.06
N ALA A 60 6.95 -3.53 25.14
CA ALA A 60 7.16 -4.07 26.49
C ALA A 60 6.07 -5.07 26.90
N VAL A 61 4.88 -4.93 26.33
CA VAL A 61 3.75 -5.86 26.49
C VAL A 61 3.38 -6.48 25.14
N ASN A 62 2.37 -7.36 25.15
CA ASN A 62 1.89 -8.04 23.96
C ASN A 62 1.32 -7.02 22.93
N PRO A 63 1.87 -6.95 21.70
CA PRO A 63 1.45 -5.99 20.67
C PRO A 63 0.23 -6.44 19.83
N THR A 64 -0.42 -7.55 20.18
CA THR A 64 -1.68 -7.99 19.55
C THR A 64 -2.83 -7.09 19.97
N GLY A 65 -3.88 -7.03 19.15
CA GLY A 65 -5.03 -6.16 19.34
C GLY A 65 -4.96 -4.93 18.45
N GLY A 66 -5.90 -4.00 18.63
CA GLY A 66 -6.03 -2.84 17.75
C GLY A 66 -6.31 -3.22 16.29
N LEU A 67 -5.90 -2.36 15.35
CA LEU A 67 -6.02 -2.61 13.91
C LEU A 67 -4.88 -3.46 13.34
N GLY A 68 -3.75 -3.60 14.04
CA GLY A 68 -2.56 -4.29 13.57
C GLY A 68 -1.63 -3.41 12.74
N VAL A 69 -1.02 -3.97 11.70
CA VAL A 69 -0.06 -3.28 10.81
C VAL A 69 -0.69 -2.99 9.46
N THR A 70 -0.67 -1.73 9.04
CA THR A 70 -1.04 -1.32 7.69
C THR A 70 0.21 -1.23 6.82
N PHE A 71 0.19 -1.94 5.70
CA PHE A 71 1.23 -1.90 4.68
C PHE A 71 0.86 -0.91 3.58
N PHE A 72 1.83 -0.10 3.16
CA PHE A 72 1.69 0.88 2.10
C PHE A 72 2.78 0.68 1.05
N ASP A 73 2.46 1.02 -0.20
CA ASP A 73 3.43 1.25 -1.26
C ASP A 73 3.45 2.75 -1.60
N GLY A 74 4.48 3.46 -1.15
CA GLY A 74 4.47 4.93 -1.16
C GLY A 74 3.31 5.49 -0.34
N GLY A 75 2.29 6.01 -1.01
CA GLY A 75 1.06 6.54 -0.39
C GLY A 75 -0.15 5.61 -0.47
N ASP A 76 -0.10 4.54 -1.26
CA ASP A 76 -1.22 3.65 -1.49
C ASP A 76 -1.28 2.54 -0.44
N ILE A 77 -2.46 2.34 0.17
CA ILE A 77 -2.67 1.23 1.12
C ILE A 77 -2.68 -0.08 0.33
N LEU A 78 -1.82 -1.01 0.73
CA LEU A 78 -1.84 -2.38 0.23
C LEU A 78 -2.83 -3.23 1.02
N ASP A 79 -2.67 -3.29 2.34
CA ASP A 79 -3.54 -4.04 3.24
C ASP A 79 -3.32 -3.67 4.72
N THR A 80 -4.24 -4.06 5.60
CA THR A 80 -4.07 -4.00 7.05
C THR A 80 -4.18 -5.40 7.65
N VAL A 81 -3.12 -5.85 8.31
CA VAL A 81 -2.98 -7.22 8.80
C VAL A 81 -2.85 -7.24 10.33
N PRO A 82 -3.63 -8.07 11.05
CA PRO A 82 -3.52 -8.18 12.49
C PRO A 82 -2.15 -8.73 12.92
N VAL A 83 -1.63 -8.22 14.03
CA VAL A 83 -0.40 -8.74 14.64
C VAL A 83 -0.71 -10.04 15.36
N THR A 84 -0.04 -11.12 14.97
CA THR A 84 -0.11 -12.43 15.64
C THR A 84 1.28 -12.85 16.07
N ALA A 85 1.45 -13.21 17.35
CA ALA A 85 2.76 -13.58 17.92
C ALA A 85 3.87 -12.54 17.66
N GLY A 86 3.54 -11.24 17.69
CA GLY A 86 4.48 -10.14 17.47
C GLY A 86 4.79 -9.84 16.00
N ALA A 87 4.14 -10.49 15.03
CA ALA A 87 4.35 -10.22 13.62
C ALA A 87 3.05 -10.08 12.81
N ALA A 88 3.11 -9.30 11.74
CA ALA A 88 2.08 -9.21 10.71
C ALA A 88 2.72 -9.61 9.36
N VAL A 89 2.08 -10.52 8.64
CA VAL A 89 2.61 -11.07 7.38
C VAL A 89 1.61 -10.85 6.25
N PHE A 90 2.07 -10.24 5.17
CA PHE A 90 1.26 -9.94 3.99
C PHE A 90 2.00 -10.37 2.72
N THR A 91 1.30 -11.00 1.77
CA THR A 91 1.87 -11.32 0.45
C THR A 91 1.39 -10.30 -0.58
N ALA A 92 2.28 -9.39 -0.96
CA ALA A 92 2.03 -8.39 -1.98
C ALA A 92 2.32 -8.92 -3.40
N ARG A 93 1.62 -8.37 -4.39
CA ARG A 93 1.94 -8.53 -5.81
C ARG A 93 1.95 -7.16 -6.46
N LEU A 94 3.13 -6.66 -6.78
CA LEU A 94 3.33 -5.34 -7.35
C LEU A 94 3.25 -5.41 -8.88
N SER A 95 2.52 -4.47 -9.49
CA SER A 95 2.19 -4.48 -10.92
C SER A 95 3.02 -3.51 -11.75
N THR A 96 3.70 -2.56 -11.11
CA THR A 96 4.52 -1.55 -11.78
C THR A 96 6.00 -1.88 -11.66
N VAL A 97 6.78 -1.55 -12.69
CA VAL A 97 8.23 -1.68 -12.68
C VAL A 97 8.83 -0.48 -11.95
N GLY A 98 9.83 -0.72 -11.11
CA GLY A 98 10.51 0.35 -10.38
C GLY A 98 10.89 -0.05 -8.96
N ALA A 99 11.44 0.91 -8.22
CA ALA A 99 11.67 0.78 -6.79
C ALA A 99 10.39 1.18 -6.04
N HIS A 100 9.92 0.26 -5.20
CA HIS A 100 8.74 0.41 -4.35
C HIS A 100 9.18 0.61 -2.90
N THR A 101 8.82 1.75 -2.31
CA THR A 101 9.05 2.02 -0.88
C THR A 101 7.87 1.47 -0.10
N ILE A 102 8.09 0.36 0.58
CA ILE A 102 7.09 -0.31 1.38
C ILE A 102 7.16 0.20 2.82
N THR A 103 6.08 0.82 3.27
CA THR A 103 5.94 1.29 4.67
C THR A 103 5.05 0.32 5.43
N ALA A 104 5.52 -0.15 6.58
CA ALA A 104 4.73 -0.93 7.53
C ALA A 104 4.47 -0.09 8.78
N THR A 105 3.21 0.31 8.97
CA THR A 105 2.78 1.12 10.11
C THR A 105 1.99 0.27 11.08
N TYR A 106 2.54 0.02 12.26
CA TYR A 106 1.78 -0.51 13.39
C TYR A 106 0.90 0.61 13.97
N ASN A 107 -0.41 0.36 13.99
CA ASN A 107 -1.42 1.35 14.37
C ASN A 107 -1.52 1.58 15.90
N GLY A 108 -0.79 0.80 16.70
CA GLY A 108 -0.91 0.81 18.15
C GLY A 108 -2.10 0.00 18.66
N ASN A 109 -2.12 -0.17 19.98
CA ASN A 109 -3.25 -0.67 20.78
C ASN A 109 -3.31 0.15 22.09
N ASP A 110 -4.14 -0.27 23.05
CA ASP A 110 -4.30 0.46 24.31
C ASP A 110 -3.00 0.58 25.13
N ASP A 111 -2.07 -0.36 24.99
CA ASP A 111 -0.85 -0.45 25.80
C ASP A 111 0.46 -0.17 25.04
N CYS A 112 0.44 -0.25 23.71
CA CYS A 112 1.58 -0.05 22.81
C CYS A 112 1.23 1.04 21.79
N GLY A 113 2.04 2.10 21.75
CA GLY A 113 1.90 3.21 20.81
C GLY A 113 2.10 2.78 19.36
N ALA A 114 1.84 3.71 18.44
CA ALA A 114 2.06 3.49 17.02
C ALA A 114 3.57 3.57 16.68
N SER A 115 4.01 2.77 15.72
CA SER A 115 5.38 2.77 15.20
C SER A 115 5.40 2.37 13.73
N HIS A 116 6.45 2.71 12.99
CA HIS A 116 6.56 2.37 11.58
C HIS A 116 7.99 2.04 11.18
N ALA A 117 8.13 1.33 10.07
CA ALA A 117 9.41 1.10 9.41
C ALA A 117 9.20 0.98 7.89
N GLU A 118 10.29 1.14 7.15
CA GLU A 118 10.29 1.10 5.68
C GLU A 118 11.27 0.05 5.16
N THR A 119 10.95 -0.52 4.00
CA THR A 119 11.87 -1.35 3.20
C THR A 119 11.67 -1.06 1.73
N THR A 120 12.64 -1.43 0.89
CA THR A 120 12.55 -1.24 -0.56
C THR A 120 12.42 -2.58 -1.27
N VAL A 121 11.46 -2.65 -2.19
CA VAL A 121 11.27 -3.78 -3.10
C VAL A 121 11.53 -3.32 -4.53
N VAL A 122 12.40 -4.01 -5.26
CA VAL A 122 12.70 -3.66 -6.65
C VAL A 122 11.92 -4.59 -7.58
N ILE A 123 11.07 -4.01 -8.42
CA ILE A 123 10.27 -4.75 -9.40
C ILE A 123 10.83 -4.54 -10.80
N SER A 124 11.19 -5.64 -11.46
CA SER A 124 11.71 -5.66 -12.83
C SER A 124 10.66 -6.17 -13.83
N ALA A 125 10.78 -5.77 -15.09
CA ALA A 125 9.95 -6.35 -16.16
C ALA A 125 10.16 -7.87 -16.24
N ALA A 126 9.11 -8.61 -16.55
CA ALA A 126 9.26 -10.03 -16.88
C ALA A 126 10.17 -10.16 -18.10
N SER A 127 11.20 -11.01 -18.02
CA SER A 127 12.01 -11.32 -19.18
C SER A 127 11.15 -12.02 -20.22
N VAL A 128 11.06 -11.44 -21.42
CA VAL A 128 10.55 -12.19 -22.57
C VAL A 128 11.61 -13.25 -22.87
N PRO A 129 11.27 -14.55 -22.87
CA PRO A 129 12.22 -15.57 -23.28
C PRO A 129 12.62 -15.29 -24.73
N THR A 130 13.88 -14.91 -24.95
CA THR A 130 14.40 -14.79 -26.30
C THR A 130 14.39 -16.19 -26.91
N PRO A 131 13.70 -16.43 -28.05
CA PRO A 131 13.79 -17.71 -28.70
C PRO A 131 15.26 -17.98 -29.06
N PRO A 132 15.75 -19.22 -28.90
CA PRO A 132 17.18 -19.57 -29.00
C PRO A 132 17.83 -19.28 -30.37
N ASN A 133 17.04 -18.87 -31.37
CA ASN A 133 17.48 -18.72 -32.75
C ASN A 133 16.77 -17.56 -33.43
N GLY A 134 17.09 -16.32 -33.02
CA GLY A 134 17.08 -15.10 -33.86
C GLY A 134 15.83 -14.70 -34.65
N LEU A 135 14.73 -15.44 -34.57
CA LEU A 135 13.57 -15.35 -35.44
C LEU A 135 12.45 -14.52 -34.79
N CYS A 136 12.79 -13.36 -34.21
CA CYS A 136 11.82 -12.31 -33.84
C CYS A 136 11.18 -11.62 -35.07
N LEU A 137 11.15 -12.26 -36.25
CA LEU A 137 10.55 -11.71 -37.46
C LEU A 137 9.03 -11.90 -37.54
N LEU A 138 8.41 -12.74 -36.69
CA LEU A 138 6.97 -13.06 -36.84
C LEU A 138 6.12 -12.79 -35.59
N ALA A 139 6.69 -12.80 -34.38
CA ALA A 139 5.92 -12.64 -33.14
C ALA A 139 5.93 -11.20 -32.56
N CYS A 140 6.86 -10.35 -32.99
CA CYS A 140 7.03 -8.98 -32.46
C CYS A 140 6.49 -7.88 -33.39
N GLY A 141 5.69 -8.21 -34.42
CA GLY A 141 5.19 -7.21 -35.38
C GLY A 141 6.28 -6.59 -36.25
N GLY A 142 7.45 -7.24 -36.38
CA GLY A 142 8.49 -6.85 -37.31
C GLY A 142 8.00 -6.95 -38.75
N LEU A 143 8.18 -5.89 -39.52
CA LEU A 143 7.78 -5.76 -40.91
C LEU A 143 8.37 -6.92 -41.74
N ILE A 144 7.57 -7.94 -42.06
CA ILE A 144 7.93 -8.91 -43.10
C ILE A 144 7.97 -8.15 -44.44
N ASN A 145 9.16 -7.75 -44.85
CA ASN A 145 9.44 -7.33 -46.21
C ASN A 145 9.37 -8.57 -47.10
N PHE A 146 8.23 -8.82 -47.74
CA PHE A 146 8.13 -9.79 -48.83
C PHE A 146 9.00 -9.29 -49.99
N ASN A 147 10.27 -9.66 -50.01
CA ASN A 147 11.01 -9.63 -51.27
C ASN A 147 10.54 -10.87 -52.05
N VAL A 148 9.44 -10.74 -52.78
CA VAL A 148 9.07 -11.70 -53.82
C VAL A 148 10.19 -11.65 -54.85
N GLY A 149 11.24 -12.43 -54.64
CA GLY A 149 12.22 -12.72 -55.68
C GLY A 149 11.51 -13.52 -56.76
N ASP A 150 11.71 -13.13 -58.02
CA ASP A 150 11.10 -13.71 -59.22
C ASP A 150 10.78 -15.21 -59.08
N ILE A 151 9.49 -15.56 -59.09
CA ILE A 151 9.08 -16.95 -59.27
C ILE A 151 9.22 -17.27 -60.76
N HIS A 152 10.35 -17.84 -61.14
CA HIS A 152 10.51 -18.47 -62.44
C HIS A 152 10.04 -19.92 -62.37
N ASN A 153 8.84 -20.19 -62.89
CA ASN A 153 8.35 -21.54 -63.10
C ASN A 153 8.79 -22.02 -64.49
N GLU A 154 9.89 -22.77 -64.57
CA GLU A 154 10.30 -23.42 -65.82
C GLU A 154 9.50 -24.73 -65.99
N ILE A 155 8.66 -24.81 -67.04
CA ILE A 155 7.93 -26.03 -67.40
C ILE A 155 8.72 -26.75 -68.48
N ASN A 156 9.43 -27.82 -68.11
CA ASN A 156 10.12 -28.66 -69.10
C ASN A 156 9.15 -29.68 -69.70
N ILE A 157 8.75 -29.49 -70.96
CA ILE A 157 7.89 -30.43 -71.69
C ILE A 157 8.77 -31.39 -72.48
N HIS A 158 8.94 -32.62 -71.99
CA HIS A 158 9.58 -33.68 -72.76
C HIS A 158 8.71 -34.04 -73.96
N ARG A 159 9.16 -33.66 -75.17
CA ARG A 159 8.61 -34.17 -76.43
C ARG A 159 9.00 -35.64 -76.57
N GLY A 160 8.03 -36.52 -76.36
CA GLY A 160 8.09 -37.92 -76.77
C GLY A 160 7.55 -38.07 -78.19
N ILE A 161 8.40 -38.64 -79.05
CA ILE A 161 8.22 -39.21 -80.41
C ILE A 161 7.76 -38.29 -81.54
#